data_AF-A0A815HJT0-F1
#
_entry.id   AF-A0A815HJT0-F1
#
_cell.length_a   1.000
_cell.length_b   1.000
_cell.length_c   1.000
_cell.angle_alpha   90.00
_cell.angle_beta   90.00
_cell.angle_gamma   90.00
#
_symmetry.space_group_name_H-M   'P 1'
#
loop_
_entity.id
_entity.type
_entity.pdbx_description
1 polymer ?
#
loop_
_entity_poly.entity_id
_entity_poly.type
_entity_poly.pdbx_seq_one_letter_code
_entity_poly.pdbx_strand_id
1 'polypeptide(L)'
;MATRECENLRVGHEYLQSVAWPSVLRQQAHDRCYCKRCYSSTLPDTLTVAGYKYVIPRGWTRFAVSVDEPIAQVHNVWKTWLNCYHGTSIENARSAVEHRQLLLPSDVTLAGKK
;
A
#
# COMPACT_ATOMS: atom_id res chain seq x y z
N MET A 1 7.97 23.47 12.64
CA MET A 1 6.49 23.52 12.56
C MET A 1 6.01 22.12 12.27
N ALA A 2 5.26 21.49 13.18
CA ALA A 2 4.66 20.18 12.89
C ALA A 2 3.61 20.38 11.78
N THR A 3 3.87 19.89 10.58
CA THR A 3 2.88 19.89 9.51
C THR A 3 1.73 19.00 9.96
N ARG A 4 0.59 19.63 10.33
CA ARG A 4 -0.65 18.92 10.63
C ARG A 4 -0.92 17.91 9.50
N GLU A 5 -1.20 16.68 9.90
CA GLU A 5 -1.54 15.61 8.98
C GLU A 5 -2.65 16.05 8.00
N CYS A 6 -2.59 15.53 6.78
CA CYS A 6 -3.66 15.76 5.81
C CYS A 6 -4.91 14.99 6.18
N GLU A 7 -6.06 15.65 6.05
CA GLU A 7 -7.37 15.06 6.32
C GLU A 7 -7.54 13.70 5.62
N ASN A 8 -7.12 13.57 4.36
CA ASN A 8 -7.21 12.31 3.63
C ASN A 8 -6.40 11.18 4.31
N LEU A 9 -5.19 11.48 4.82
CA LEU A 9 -4.38 10.49 5.54
C LEU A 9 -5.04 10.14 6.87
N ARG A 10 -5.45 11.16 7.64
CA ARG A 10 -6.13 10.99 8.93
C ARG A 10 -7.36 10.09 8.79
N VAL A 11 -8.25 10.39 7.84
CA VAL A 11 -9.48 9.62 7.58
C VAL A 11 -9.14 8.18 7.20
N GLY A 12 -8.13 7.95 6.37
CA GLY A 12 -7.73 6.59 6.01
C GLY A 12 -7.08 5.83 7.17
N HIS A 13 -6.32 6.50 8.04
CA HIS A 13 -5.81 5.87 9.27
C HIS A 13 -6.94 5.48 10.23
N GLU A 14 -7.92 6.38 10.42
CA GLU A 14 -9.12 6.12 11.22
C GLU A 14 -9.92 4.94 10.65
N TYR A 15 -10.05 4.88 9.32
CA TYR A 15 -10.68 3.73 8.65
C TYR A 15 -9.91 2.43 8.87
N LEU A 16 -8.58 2.43 8.68
CA LEU A 16 -7.76 1.24 8.95
C LEU A 16 -7.82 0.80 10.42
N GLN A 17 -7.98 1.73 11.35
CA GLN A 17 -8.24 1.40 12.76
C GLN A 17 -9.62 0.74 12.94
N SER A 18 -10.67 1.29 12.32
CA SER A 18 -12.04 0.76 12.48
C SER A 18 -12.23 -0.64 11.91
N VAL A 19 -11.44 -1.04 10.89
CA VAL A 19 -11.49 -2.39 10.30
C VAL A 19 -10.50 -3.39 10.91
N ALA A 20 -9.87 -3.02 12.04
CA ALA A 20 -8.86 -3.82 12.72
C ALA A 20 -7.69 -4.23 11.82
N TRP A 21 -7.20 -3.30 10.99
CA TRP A 21 -6.03 -3.56 10.13
C TRP A 21 -4.79 -3.90 10.98
N PRO A 22 -4.01 -4.94 10.64
CA PRO A 22 -2.93 -5.48 11.46
C PRO A 22 -1.86 -4.42 11.74
N SER A 23 -1.89 -3.85 12.96
CA SER A 23 -1.05 -2.72 13.36
C SER A 23 0.44 -3.05 13.33
N VAL A 24 0.81 -4.28 13.67
CA VAL A 24 2.20 -4.79 13.62
C VAL A 24 2.78 -4.81 12.20
N LEU A 25 1.92 -4.84 11.18
CA LEU A 25 2.33 -4.82 9.78
C LEU A 25 2.22 -3.42 9.17
N ARG A 26 1.96 -2.36 9.94
CA ARG A 26 1.91 -0.98 9.42
C ARG A 26 3.31 -0.39 9.33
N GLN A 27 3.54 0.40 8.29
CA GLN A 27 4.76 1.19 8.10
C GLN A 27 4.42 2.67 7.84
N GLN A 28 3.88 3.33 8.86
CA GLN A 28 3.31 4.68 8.72
C GLN A 28 4.29 5.72 8.15
N ALA A 29 5.59 5.56 8.39
CA ALA A 29 6.62 6.43 7.81
C ALA A 29 6.64 6.45 6.27
N HIS A 30 6.07 5.42 5.63
CA HIS A 30 6.00 5.27 4.18
C HIS A 30 4.59 5.55 3.59
N ASP A 31 3.63 5.93 4.43
CA ASP A 31 2.31 6.36 4.00
C ASP A 31 2.41 7.63 3.16
N ARG A 32 1.49 7.77 2.20
CA ARG A 32 1.51 8.92 1.29
C ARG A 32 0.12 9.34 0.85
N CYS A 33 -0.12 10.64 0.88
CA CYS A 33 -1.29 11.25 0.26
C CYS A 33 -0.92 11.84 -1.11
N TYR A 34 -1.76 11.61 -2.10
CA TYR A 34 -1.63 12.16 -3.45
C TYR A 34 -2.68 13.25 -3.75
N CYS A 35 -3.28 13.87 -2.73
CA CYS A 35 -4.13 15.04 -2.92
C CYS A 35 -3.30 16.25 -3.40
N LYS A 36 -3.95 17.27 -3.96
CA LYS A 36 -3.28 18.47 -4.49
C LYS A 36 -2.37 19.18 -3.48
N ARG A 37 -2.67 19.05 -2.18
CA ARG A 37 -1.89 19.66 -1.07
C ARG A 37 -0.61 18.87 -0.76
N CYS A 38 -0.69 17.55 -0.72
CA CYS A 38 0.43 16.67 -0.35
C CYS A 38 1.28 16.23 -1.54
N TYR A 39 0.70 16.22 -2.74
CA TYR A 39 1.36 15.92 -3.98
C TYR A 39 0.92 16.94 -5.03
N SER A 40 1.61 18.08 -5.08
CA SER A 40 1.28 19.21 -5.95
C SER A 40 1.35 18.82 -7.43
N SER A 41 0.72 19.63 -8.28
CA SER A 41 0.78 19.46 -9.75
C SER A 41 2.18 19.65 -10.34
N THR A 42 3.10 20.26 -9.60
CA THR A 42 4.50 20.43 -10.00
C THR A 42 5.33 19.15 -9.85
N LEU A 43 4.86 18.19 -9.06
CA LEU A 43 5.50 16.88 -8.94
C LEU A 43 5.15 15.98 -10.13
N PRO A 44 6.00 15.01 -10.49
CA PRO A 44 5.79 14.15 -11.66
C PRO A 44 4.45 13.40 -11.65
N ASP A 45 3.83 13.25 -12.81
CA ASP A 45 2.62 12.42 -12.98
C ASP A 45 2.91 10.94 -13.13
N THR A 46 4.20 10.57 -13.24
CA THR A 46 4.62 9.20 -13.44
C THR A 46 5.87 8.87 -12.66
N LEU A 47 6.02 7.60 -12.30
CA LEU A 47 7.24 7.03 -11.75
C LEU A 47 7.74 5.89 -12.64
N THR A 48 9.05 5.69 -12.73
CA THR A 48 9.64 4.55 -13.43
C THR A 48 10.15 3.52 -12.43
N VAL A 49 9.65 2.29 -12.50
CA VAL A 49 10.08 1.15 -11.68
C VAL A 49 10.21 -0.08 -12.57
N ALA A 50 11.28 -0.87 -12.39
CA ALA A 50 11.56 -2.06 -13.20
C ALA A 50 11.57 -1.83 -14.72
N GLY A 51 11.90 -0.60 -15.16
CA GLY A 51 11.87 -0.21 -16.57
C GLY A 51 10.48 0.18 -17.11
N TYR A 52 9.44 0.13 -16.28
CA TYR A 52 8.06 0.49 -16.65
C TYR A 52 7.63 1.81 -16.04
N LYS A 53 6.81 2.55 -16.78
CA LYS A 53 6.27 3.85 -16.37
C LYS A 53 4.87 3.67 -15.79
N TYR A 54 4.68 4.10 -14.56
CA TYR A 54 3.39 4.02 -13.85
C TYR A 54 2.83 5.39 -13.59
N VAL A 55 1.52 5.53 -13.70
CA VAL A 55 0.81 6.77 -13.39
C VAL A 55 0.71 6.94 -11.88
N ILE A 56 0.97 8.15 -11.38
CA ILE A 56 0.77 8.50 -9.98
C ILE A 56 -0.73 8.61 -9.70
N PRO A 57 -1.28 7.90 -8.69
CA PRO A 57 -2.71 7.90 -8.41
C PRO A 57 -3.14 9.18 -7.70
N ARG A 58 -3.18 10.31 -8.42
CA ARG A 58 -3.60 11.61 -7.85
C ARG A 58 -5.00 11.52 -7.23
N GLY A 59 -5.14 12.12 -6.05
CA GLY A 59 -6.37 12.07 -5.24
C GLY A 59 -6.44 10.90 -4.27
N TRP A 60 -5.56 9.90 -4.39
CA TRP A 60 -5.59 8.70 -3.55
C TRP A 60 -4.70 8.84 -2.31
N THR A 61 -4.89 7.94 -1.35
CA THR A 61 -3.99 7.71 -0.23
C THR A 61 -3.44 6.30 -0.30
N ARG A 62 -2.15 6.15 -0.03
CA ARG A 62 -1.47 4.87 0.08
C ARG A 62 -1.01 4.65 1.51
N PHE A 63 -1.34 3.50 2.05
CA PHE A 63 -0.89 3.04 3.36
C PHE A 63 0.10 1.91 3.18
N ALA A 64 1.28 2.02 3.77
CA ALA A 64 2.38 1.10 3.61
C ALA A 64 2.30 -0.04 4.62
N VAL A 65 2.75 -1.22 4.17
CA VAL A 65 2.83 -2.43 4.96
C VAL A 65 4.27 -2.88 5.13
N SER A 66 4.57 -3.56 6.23
CA SER A 66 5.87 -4.17 6.48
C SER A 66 6.14 -5.28 5.47
N VAL A 67 7.38 -5.33 4.98
CA VAL A 67 7.88 -6.42 4.15
C VAL A 67 8.89 -7.28 4.91
N ASP A 68 9.20 -8.45 4.38
CA ASP A 68 10.37 -9.20 4.80
C ASP A 68 11.62 -8.56 4.16
N GLU A 69 12.37 -7.79 4.95
CA GLU A 69 13.51 -7.01 4.46
C GLU A 69 14.61 -7.88 3.84
N PRO A 70 15.07 -8.99 4.46
CA PRO A 70 16.01 -9.91 3.82
C PRO A 70 15.55 -10.41 2.45
N ILE A 71 14.29 -10.84 2.33
CA ILE A 71 13.73 -11.29 1.05
C ILE A 71 13.68 -10.14 0.04
N ALA A 72 13.21 -8.97 0.45
CA ALA A 72 13.13 -7.80 -0.42
C ALA A 72 14.50 -7.38 -0.97
N GLN A 73 15.54 -7.46 -0.14
CA GLN A 73 16.92 -7.17 -0.53
C GLN A 73 17.49 -8.22 -1.48
N VAL A 74 17.39 -9.52 -1.14
CA VAL A 74 17.92 -10.62 -1.97
C VAL A 74 17.28 -10.64 -3.36
N HIS A 75 15.98 -10.38 -3.45
CA HIS A 75 15.25 -10.36 -4.72
C HIS A 75 15.26 -8.99 -5.42
N ASN A 76 15.89 -7.98 -4.82
CA ASN A 76 15.96 -6.61 -5.34
C ASN A 76 14.58 -6.03 -5.70
N VAL A 77 13.57 -6.35 -4.87
CA VAL A 77 12.14 -6.13 -5.16
C VAL A 77 11.86 -4.72 -5.62
N TRP A 78 12.41 -3.72 -4.93
CA TRP A 78 12.17 -2.30 -5.21
C TRP A 78 12.68 -1.81 -6.56
N LYS A 79 13.60 -2.56 -7.20
CA LYS A 79 14.15 -2.21 -8.52
C LYS A 79 13.62 -3.08 -9.64
N THR A 80 13.33 -4.36 -9.36
CA THR A 80 13.06 -5.37 -10.40
C THR A 80 11.60 -5.79 -10.50
N TRP A 81 10.80 -5.61 -9.45
CA TRP A 81 9.40 -6.05 -9.48
C TRP A 81 8.50 -4.98 -10.07
N LEU A 82 7.47 -5.43 -10.80
CA LEU A 82 6.46 -4.56 -11.37
C LEU A 82 5.50 -4.07 -10.28
N ASN A 83 5.01 -2.84 -10.42
CA ASN A 83 3.93 -2.34 -9.59
C ASN A 83 2.58 -2.72 -10.22
N CYS A 84 1.75 -3.47 -9.50
CA CYS A 84 0.41 -3.85 -9.95
C CYS A 84 -0.66 -3.21 -9.06
N TYR A 85 -1.79 -2.81 -9.67
CA TYR A 85 -2.95 -2.27 -8.96
C TYR A 85 -4.15 -3.20 -9.19
N HIS A 86 -4.85 -3.56 -8.11
CA HIS A 86 -6.02 -4.44 -8.17
C HIS A 86 -7.12 -3.91 -7.25
N GLY A 87 -8.35 -3.83 -7.75
CA GLY A 87 -9.52 -3.50 -6.93
C GLY A 87 -9.89 -4.68 -6.05
N THR A 88 -10.11 -4.46 -4.76
CA THR A 88 -10.45 -5.54 -3.82
C THR A 88 -11.27 -5.00 -2.65
N SER A 89 -11.88 -5.89 -1.88
CA SER A 89 -12.54 -5.52 -0.63
C SER A 89 -11.52 -5.34 0.50
N ILE A 90 -11.91 -4.65 1.58
CA ILE A 90 -11.02 -4.43 2.73
C ILE A 90 -10.70 -5.73 3.46
N GLU A 91 -11.62 -6.69 3.48
CA GLU A 91 -11.44 -8.01 4.08
C GLU A 91 -10.37 -8.82 3.33
N ASN A 92 -10.42 -8.79 2.00
CA ASN A 92 -9.45 -9.49 1.14
C ASN A 92 -8.08 -8.81 1.20
N ALA A 93 -8.04 -7.47 1.22
CA ALA A 93 -6.79 -6.73 1.43
C ALA A 93 -6.14 -7.08 2.78
N ARG A 94 -6.95 -7.14 3.85
CA ARG A 94 -6.46 -7.54 5.17
C ARG A 94 -5.92 -8.97 5.15
N SER A 95 -6.67 -9.91 4.57
CA SER A 95 -6.24 -11.30 4.43
C SER A 95 -4.89 -11.42 3.69
N ALA A 96 -4.74 -10.72 2.58
CA ALA A 96 -3.51 -10.74 1.79
C ALA A 96 -2.30 -10.20 2.58
N VAL A 97 -2.50 -9.17 3.39
CA VAL A 97 -1.45 -8.57 4.22
C VAL A 97 -1.09 -9.47 5.40
N GLU A 98 -2.08 -10.03 6.09
CA GLU A 98 -1.88 -10.94 7.23
C GLU A 98 -1.11 -12.21 6.82
N HIS A 99 -1.47 -12.79 5.68
CA HIS A 99 -0.87 -14.04 5.19
C HIS A 99 0.31 -13.81 4.25
N ARG A 100 0.58 -12.56 3.86
CA ARG A 100 1.62 -12.15 2.89
C ARG A 100 1.52 -12.88 1.54
N GLN A 101 0.29 -13.16 1.10
CA GLN A 101 0.00 -13.94 -0.10
C GLN A 101 -1.17 -13.33 -0.86
N LEU A 102 -1.06 -13.29 -2.18
CA LEU A 102 -2.19 -13.07 -3.07
C LEU A 102 -2.67 -14.43 -3.54
N LEU A 103 -3.82 -14.85 -3.02
CA LEU A 103 -4.43 -16.13 -3.37
C LEU A 103 -4.97 -16.12 -4.80
N LEU A 104 -4.78 -17.22 -5.52
CA LEU A 104 -5.40 -17.44 -6.81
C LEU A 104 -6.88 -17.82 -6.63
N PRO A 105 -7.72 -17.65 -7.66
CA PRO A 105 -9.09 -18.13 -7.61
C PRO A 105 -9.14 -19.62 -7.23
N SER A 106 -9.88 -19.94 -6.16
CA SER A 106 -10.05 -21.27 -5.54
C SER A 106 -9.00 -21.67 -4.49
N ASP A 107 -7.95 -20.88 -4.28
CA ASP A 107 -7.06 -21.10 -3.14
C ASP A 107 -7.81 -20.82 -1.82
N VAL A 108 -7.30 -21.39 -0.73
CA VAL A 108 -7.80 -21.17 0.63
C VAL A 108 -6.64 -20.88 1.58
N THR A 109 -6.83 -19.94 2.50
CA THR A 109 -5.88 -19.73 3.60
C THR A 109 -5.85 -20.95 4.53
N LEU A 110 -4.85 -21.04 5.41
CA LEU A 110 -4.79 -22.05 6.47
C LEU A 110 -6.03 -22.02 7.39
N ALA A 111 -6.73 -20.88 7.45
CA ALA A 111 -7.98 -20.72 8.19
C ALA A 111 -9.24 -21.07 7.35
N GLY A 112 -9.09 -21.61 6.14
CA GLY A 112 -10.18 -22.05 5.28
C GLY A 112 -10.95 -20.92 4.58
N LYS A 113 -10.38 -19.71 4.51
CA LYS A 113 -11.01 -18.57 3.81
C LYS A 113 -10.53 -18.49 2.36
N LYS A 114 -11.46 -18.28 1.44
CA LYS A 114 -11.19 -17.96 0.03
C LYS A 114 -10.81 -16.50 -0.13
#